data_AF-A0A1J4WSA3-F1
#
_entry.id   AF-A0A1J4WSA3-F1
#
_cell.length_a   1.000
_cell.length_b   1.000
_cell.length_c   1.000
_cell.angle_alpha   90.00
_cell.angle_beta   90.00
_cell.angle_gamma   90.00
#
_symmetry.space_group_name_H-M   'P 1'
#
loop_
_entity.id
_entity.type
_entity.pdbx_description
1 polymer ?
#
loop_
_entity_poly.entity_id
_entity_poly.type
_entity_poly.pdbx_seq_one_letter_code
_entity_poly.pdbx_strand_id
1 'polypeptide(L)'
;MDLENKFFKLNGDTLVAIDWSNVYGWHDDLGWEIDPDRLFEYLNSYQEIYQKNFYFGKDDNNKKTEGLHQTIEDIGYSLISKEVKWIPVYLEKSHFKKVIRKLFDTLDKLKVSNSEISNKLYEITKKVENLPKISIGKRGVAYSLSNEKQLKEIYDLIDKLDKTLKKLNVNIENLQHQLIKPVKRRKCDFDVEISCDVYNNLNRMKAFMLFSGDGDYAALVRDVIKKGRQAIVVFGPNHKGKEYDSITKGLFLCSVNKLKEFIEQK
;
A
#
# COMPACT_ATOMS: atom_id res chain seq x y z
N MET A 1 -16.36 30.06 -18.88
CA MET A 1 -16.22 29.98 -17.42
C MET A 1 -15.80 31.36 -16.96
N ASP A 2 -16.63 32.05 -16.17
CA ASP A 2 -16.40 33.46 -15.83
C ASP A 2 -15.05 33.66 -15.14
N LEU A 3 -14.28 34.63 -15.67
CA LEU A 3 -12.93 34.99 -15.25
C LEU A 3 -12.85 35.59 -13.83
N GLU A 4 -13.99 35.79 -13.16
CA GLU A 4 -14.08 36.47 -11.86
C GLU A 4 -13.96 35.55 -10.63
N ASN A 5 -13.95 34.22 -10.79
CA ASN A 5 -13.95 33.29 -9.65
C ASN A 5 -12.61 32.58 -9.42
N LYS A 6 -11.50 33.33 -9.46
CA LYS A 6 -10.17 32.81 -9.14
C LYS A 6 -9.98 32.68 -7.64
N PHE A 7 -9.89 31.44 -7.14
CA PHE A 7 -9.68 31.17 -5.71
C PHE A 7 -8.30 31.65 -5.22
N PHE A 8 -7.24 31.46 -6.01
CA PHE A 8 -5.89 31.88 -5.62
C PHE A 8 -5.60 33.30 -6.11
N LYS A 9 -4.91 34.08 -5.27
CA LYS A 9 -4.29 35.35 -5.67
C LYS A 9 -2.79 35.15 -5.84
N LEU A 10 -2.32 35.14 -7.08
CA LEU A 10 -0.93 34.88 -7.44
C LEU A 10 -0.16 36.20 -7.58
N ASN A 11 1.07 36.24 -7.07
CA ASN A 11 1.92 37.44 -7.07
C ASN A 11 2.74 37.63 -8.37
N GLY A 12 2.37 36.95 -9.45
CA GLY A 12 3.05 36.94 -10.76
C GLY A 12 3.58 35.56 -11.14
N ASP A 13 4.61 35.50 -11.99
CA ASP A 13 5.16 34.26 -12.56
C ASP A 13 5.18 33.09 -11.56
N THR A 14 4.27 32.14 -11.78
CA THR A 14 4.01 31.03 -10.88
C THR A 14 4.46 29.73 -11.51
N LEU A 15 5.32 29.00 -10.80
CA LEU A 15 5.63 27.61 -11.08
C LEU A 15 4.71 26.71 -10.27
N VAL A 16 4.06 25.76 -10.94
CA VAL A 16 3.27 24.71 -10.28
C VAL A 16 4.02 23.39 -10.35
N ALA A 17 4.14 22.69 -9.23
CA ALA A 17 4.64 21.33 -9.13
C ALA A 17 3.53 20.40 -8.61
N ILE A 18 3.22 19.34 -9.37
CA ILE A 18 2.20 18.36 -9.05
C ILE A 18 2.86 17.02 -8.80
N ASP A 19 2.99 16.63 -7.55
CA ASP A 19 3.48 15.31 -7.18
C ASP A 19 2.32 14.31 -7.28
N TRP A 20 2.16 13.69 -8.45
CA TRP A 20 0.97 12.88 -8.73
C TRP A 20 0.87 11.66 -7.83
N SER A 21 1.99 11.12 -7.33
CA SER A 21 1.94 9.98 -6.40
C SER A 21 1.28 10.37 -5.09
N ASN A 22 1.55 11.59 -4.61
CA ASN A 22 0.93 12.16 -3.42
C ASN A 22 -0.52 12.61 -3.69
N VAL A 23 -0.77 13.29 -4.82
CA VAL A 23 -2.10 13.78 -5.20
C VAL A 23 -3.08 12.63 -5.42
N TYR A 24 -2.67 11.59 -6.16
CA TYR A 24 -3.48 10.40 -6.37
C TYR A 24 -3.80 9.73 -5.03
N GLY A 25 -2.82 9.62 -4.13
CA GLY A 25 -3.01 9.02 -2.80
C GLY A 25 -4.06 9.71 -1.91
N TRP A 26 -4.50 10.93 -2.24
CA TRP A 26 -5.57 11.60 -1.49
C TRP A 26 -6.96 11.00 -1.71
N HIS A 27 -7.16 10.19 -2.75
CA HIS A 27 -8.48 9.62 -3.06
C HIS A 27 -9.10 8.86 -1.89
N ASP A 28 -8.26 8.20 -1.07
CA ASP A 28 -8.68 7.38 0.08
C ASP A 28 -9.41 8.21 1.14
N ASP A 29 -8.94 9.44 1.38
CA ASP A 29 -9.49 10.34 2.40
C ASP A 29 -10.45 11.40 1.81
N LEU A 30 -10.41 11.65 0.50
CA LEU A 30 -11.27 12.61 -0.18
C LEU A 30 -12.68 12.09 -0.46
N GLY A 31 -12.81 10.81 -0.83
CA GLY A 31 -14.06 10.25 -1.34
C GLY A 31 -14.45 10.76 -2.74
N TRP A 32 -13.53 11.43 -3.42
CA TRP A 32 -13.62 11.86 -4.82
C TRP A 32 -12.22 11.90 -5.43
N GLU A 33 -12.12 11.87 -6.76
CA GLU A 33 -10.85 11.84 -7.48
C GLU A 33 -10.60 13.15 -8.23
N ILE A 34 -9.34 13.57 -8.25
CA ILE A 34 -8.91 14.76 -9.01
C ILE A 34 -8.75 14.36 -10.47
N ASP A 35 -9.43 15.09 -11.34
CA ASP A 35 -9.34 14.92 -12.78
C ASP A 35 -8.16 15.74 -13.34
N PRO A 36 -7.18 15.10 -14.01
CA PRO A 36 -6.01 15.79 -14.56
C PRO A 36 -6.34 16.86 -15.61
N ASP A 37 -7.31 16.61 -16.48
CA ASP A 37 -7.77 17.56 -17.51
C ASP A 37 -8.37 18.79 -16.84
N ARG A 38 -9.29 18.58 -15.89
CA ARG A 38 -9.95 19.69 -15.19
C ARG A 38 -9.00 20.47 -14.30
N LEU A 39 -8.05 19.79 -13.66
CA LEU A 39 -6.96 20.45 -12.94
C LEU A 39 -6.15 21.32 -13.91
N PHE A 40 -5.87 20.84 -15.12
CA PHE A 40 -5.14 21.60 -16.12
C PHE A 40 -5.93 22.83 -16.54
N GLU A 41 -7.19 22.67 -16.90
CA GLU A 41 -8.10 23.77 -17.27
C GLU A 41 -8.15 24.84 -16.17
N TYR A 42 -8.30 24.40 -14.91
CA TYR A 42 -8.32 25.27 -13.75
C TYR A 42 -7.02 26.06 -13.62
N LEU A 43 -5.85 25.40 -13.68
CA LEU A 43 -4.55 26.06 -13.61
C LEU A 43 -4.30 26.95 -14.85
N ASN A 44 -4.80 26.57 -16.01
CA ASN A 44 -4.63 27.34 -17.25
C ASN A 44 -5.47 28.63 -17.27
N SER A 45 -6.47 28.75 -16.40
CA SER A 45 -7.22 30.00 -16.20
C SER A 45 -6.37 31.12 -15.57
N TYR A 46 -5.22 30.80 -14.98
CA TYR A 46 -4.27 31.76 -14.40
C TYR A 46 -3.19 32.12 -15.41
N GLN A 47 -3.17 33.38 -15.87
CA GLN A 47 -2.15 33.89 -16.79
C GLN A 47 -0.76 33.94 -16.17
N GLU A 48 -0.71 34.03 -14.84
CA GLU A 48 0.50 34.04 -14.04
C GLU A 48 1.22 32.69 -14.04
N ILE A 49 0.52 31.58 -14.28
CA ILE A 49 1.08 30.24 -14.26
C ILE A 49 1.77 29.97 -15.60
N TYR A 50 3.09 30.11 -15.62
CA TYR A 50 3.90 29.92 -16.82
C TYR A 50 4.34 28.47 -17.03
N GLN A 51 4.35 27.65 -15.96
CA GLN A 51 4.81 26.26 -16.01
C GLN A 51 4.04 25.37 -15.04
N LYS A 52 3.65 24.19 -15.52
CA LYS A 52 2.79 23.22 -14.83
C LYS A 52 3.48 21.85 -14.86
N ASN A 53 4.41 21.63 -13.93
CA ASN A 53 5.18 20.41 -13.88
C ASN A 53 4.37 19.30 -13.23
N PHE A 54 4.26 18.17 -13.92
CA PHE A 54 3.54 16.99 -13.47
C PHE A 54 4.54 15.86 -13.26
N TYR A 55 4.69 15.38 -12.03
CA TYR A 55 5.69 14.39 -11.65
C TYR A 55 5.02 13.02 -11.49
N PHE A 56 5.41 12.05 -12.32
CA PHE A 56 4.76 10.75 -12.38
C PHE A 56 5.72 9.58 -12.60
N GLY A 57 5.59 8.54 -11.78
CA GLY A 57 6.41 7.34 -11.86
C GLY A 57 5.91 6.36 -12.93
N LYS A 58 6.73 6.05 -13.92
CA LYS A 58 6.44 5.08 -14.97
C LYS A 58 6.80 3.66 -14.53
N ASP A 59 5.89 2.70 -14.75
CA ASP A 59 6.14 1.28 -14.52
C ASP A 59 6.03 0.53 -15.85
N ASP A 60 7.17 0.21 -16.47
CA ASP A 60 7.22 -0.44 -17.79
C ASP A 60 6.52 -1.81 -17.84
N ASN A 61 6.28 -2.43 -16.68
CA ASN A 61 5.56 -3.70 -16.60
C ASN A 61 4.03 -3.51 -16.53
N ASN A 62 3.53 -2.27 -16.46
CA ASN A 62 2.11 -1.97 -16.34
C ASN A 62 1.63 -1.08 -17.49
N LYS A 63 0.95 -1.70 -18.47
CA LYS A 63 0.37 -0.96 -19.62
C LYS A 63 -0.57 0.19 -19.24
N LYS A 64 -1.15 0.18 -18.03
CA LYS A 64 -2.00 1.28 -17.55
C LYS A 64 -1.20 2.57 -17.29
N THR A 65 0.07 2.47 -16.90
CA THR A 65 0.89 3.68 -16.64
C THR A 65 1.38 4.34 -17.93
N GLU A 66 1.51 3.59 -19.02
CA GLU A 66 1.84 4.14 -20.34
C GLU A 66 0.69 5.01 -20.89
N GLY A 67 -0.55 4.51 -20.80
CA GLY A 67 -1.73 5.24 -21.25
C GLY A 67 -1.88 6.57 -20.52
N LEU A 68 -1.69 6.57 -19.19
CA LEU A 68 -1.73 7.80 -18.40
C LEU A 68 -0.61 8.78 -18.80
N HIS A 69 0.61 8.29 -19.07
CA HIS A 69 1.72 9.16 -19.49
C HIS A 69 1.37 9.96 -20.76
N GLN A 70 0.89 9.27 -21.80
CA GLN A 70 0.49 9.93 -23.05
C GLN A 70 -0.66 10.91 -22.81
N THR A 71 -1.67 10.52 -22.03
CA THR A 71 -2.80 11.41 -21.71
C THR A 71 -2.33 12.69 -21.02
N ILE A 72 -1.41 12.62 -20.05
CA ILE A 72 -0.92 13.79 -19.34
C ILE A 72 -0.11 14.73 -20.25
N GLU A 73 0.67 14.19 -21.18
CA GLU A 73 1.36 14.99 -22.21
C GLU A 73 0.38 15.66 -23.16
N ASP A 74 -0.64 14.92 -23.61
CA ASP A 74 -1.67 15.41 -24.53
C ASP A 74 -2.50 16.55 -23.91
N ILE A 75 -2.72 16.51 -22.59
CA ILE A 75 -3.37 17.59 -21.83
C ILE A 75 -2.56 18.89 -21.87
N GLY A 76 -1.23 18.79 -21.98
CA GLY A 76 -0.32 19.94 -22.06
C GLY A 76 0.48 20.23 -20.79
N TYR A 77 0.53 19.31 -19.83
CA TYR A 77 1.47 19.41 -18.71
C TYR A 77 2.92 19.27 -19.16
N SER A 78 3.84 19.87 -18.40
CA SER A 78 5.26 19.53 -18.50
C SER A 78 5.49 18.25 -17.69
N LEU A 79 5.49 17.09 -18.35
CA LEU A 79 5.62 15.79 -17.68
C LEU A 79 7.08 15.48 -17.34
N ILE A 80 7.33 15.19 -16.06
CA ILE A 80 8.60 14.68 -15.55
C ILE A 80 8.34 13.25 -15.09
N SER A 81 8.99 12.28 -15.73
CA SER A 81 8.83 10.87 -15.40
C SER A 81 10.13 10.19 -15.01
N LYS A 82 9.99 9.13 -14.20
CA LYS A 82 11.08 8.32 -13.67
C LYS A 82 10.61 6.88 -13.53
N GLU A 83 11.51 5.94 -13.77
CA GLU A 83 11.22 4.52 -13.58
C GLU A 83 11.01 4.19 -12.10
N VAL A 84 9.94 3.43 -11.85
CA VAL A 84 9.62 2.91 -10.53
C VAL A 84 10.65 1.87 -10.09
N LYS A 85 11.18 2.02 -8.87
CA LYS A 85 12.13 1.07 -8.27
C LYS A 85 11.41 0.06 -7.39
N TRP A 86 11.81 -1.21 -7.50
CA TRP A 86 11.29 -2.30 -6.66
C TRP A 86 12.35 -2.75 -5.67
N ILE A 87 12.23 -2.29 -4.42
CA ILE A 87 13.24 -2.54 -3.38
C ILE A 87 12.86 -3.81 -2.62
N PRO A 88 13.77 -4.81 -2.50
CA PRO A 88 13.51 -5.99 -1.69
C PRO A 88 13.51 -5.61 -0.20
N VAL A 89 12.40 -5.91 0.48
CA VAL A 89 12.24 -5.72 1.93
C VAL A 89 12.18 -7.08 2.60
N TYR A 90 13.15 -7.34 3.46
CA TYR A 90 13.17 -8.55 4.29
C TYR A 90 12.39 -8.30 5.57
N LEU A 91 11.31 -9.04 5.77
CA LEU A 91 10.41 -8.87 6.91
C LEU A 91 11.16 -9.03 8.25
N GLU A 92 12.13 -9.93 8.31
CA GLU A 92 12.99 -10.18 9.50
C GLU A 92 13.93 -9.02 9.86
N LYS A 93 14.29 -8.17 8.89
CA LYS A 93 15.19 -7.02 9.08
C LYS A 93 14.44 -5.69 9.18
N SER A 94 13.12 -5.72 9.05
CA SER A 94 12.25 -4.55 9.09
C SER A 94 11.69 -4.28 10.49
N HIS A 95 10.93 -3.20 10.65
CA HIS A 95 10.18 -2.92 11.88
C HIS A 95 9.16 -4.04 12.24
N PHE A 96 8.81 -4.90 11.29
CA PHE A 96 7.97 -6.06 11.51
C PHE A 96 8.68 -7.23 12.21
N LYS A 97 10.00 -7.17 12.45
CA LYS A 97 10.78 -8.26 13.05
C LYS A 97 10.13 -8.87 14.30
N LYS A 98 9.58 -8.04 15.19
CA LYS A 98 8.92 -8.51 16.42
C LYS A 98 7.64 -9.31 16.13
N VAL A 99 6.83 -8.84 15.18
CA VAL A 99 5.59 -9.51 14.77
C VAL A 99 5.90 -10.83 14.09
N ILE A 100 6.88 -10.81 13.18
CA ILE A 100 7.33 -11.98 12.44
C ILE A 100 7.89 -13.04 13.39
N ARG A 101 8.73 -12.65 14.36
CA ARG A 101 9.26 -13.58 15.36
C ARG A 101 8.14 -14.25 16.17
N LYS A 102 7.16 -13.47 16.65
CA LYS A 102 6.00 -14.03 17.36
C LYS A 102 5.20 -15.01 16.48
N LEU A 103 5.06 -14.70 15.19
CA LEU A 103 4.40 -15.59 14.24
C LEU A 103 5.17 -16.90 14.09
N PHE A 104 6.49 -16.84 13.88
CA PHE A 104 7.34 -18.04 13.82
C PHE A 104 7.25 -18.87 15.10
N ASP A 105 7.37 -18.24 16.27
CA ASP A 105 7.24 -18.93 17.57
C ASP A 105 5.87 -19.63 17.71
N THR A 106 4.80 -19.04 17.16
CA THR A 106 3.44 -19.63 17.17
C THR A 106 3.34 -20.80 16.21
N LEU A 107 3.90 -20.68 15.00
CA LEU A 107 3.93 -21.75 14.01
C LEU A 107 4.73 -22.96 14.51
N ASP A 108 5.84 -22.72 15.21
CA ASP A 108 6.65 -23.79 15.81
C ASP A 108 5.90 -24.51 16.94
N LYS A 109 5.20 -23.77 17.80
CA LYS A 109 4.31 -24.36 18.82
C LYS A 109 3.20 -25.21 18.19
N LEU A 110 2.60 -24.75 17.09
CA LEU A 110 1.58 -25.51 16.36
C LEU A 110 2.15 -26.81 15.77
N LYS A 111 3.37 -26.79 15.22
CA LYS A 111 4.06 -27.99 14.75
C LYS A 111 4.27 -29.02 15.87
N VAL A 112 4.75 -28.56 17.04
CA VAL A 112 4.94 -29.43 18.22
C VAL A 112 3.60 -30.04 18.65
N SER A 113 2.56 -29.22 18.79
CA SER A 113 1.23 -29.70 19.16
C SER A 113 0.65 -30.70 18.15
N ASN A 114 0.86 -30.49 16.85
CA ASN A 114 0.42 -31.45 15.83
C ASN A 114 1.16 -32.79 15.95
N SER A 115 2.45 -32.77 16.25
CA SER A 115 3.22 -34.00 16.48
C SER A 115 2.73 -34.76 17.72
N GLU A 116 2.38 -34.06 18.80
CA GLU A 116 1.79 -34.68 19.99
C GLU A 116 0.42 -35.31 19.70
N ILE A 117 -0.41 -34.65 18.89
CA ILE A 117 -1.71 -35.21 18.47
C ILE A 117 -1.50 -36.49 17.66
N SER A 118 -0.57 -36.49 16.69
CA SER A 118 -0.24 -37.70 15.92
C SER A 118 0.23 -38.85 16.82
N ASN A 119 1.05 -38.58 17.84
CA ASN A 119 1.48 -39.59 18.81
C ASN A 119 0.30 -40.15 19.62
N LYS A 120 -0.59 -39.29 20.12
CA LYS A 120 -1.80 -39.71 20.85
C LYS A 120 -2.75 -40.52 19.96
N LEU A 121 -2.91 -40.14 18.70
CA LEU A 121 -3.70 -40.91 17.73
C LEU A 121 -3.12 -42.31 17.55
N TYR A 122 -1.79 -42.44 17.43
CA TYR A 122 -1.12 -43.74 17.34
C TYR A 122 -1.33 -44.60 18.60
N GLU A 123 -1.24 -44.02 19.79
CA GLU A 123 -1.54 -44.74 21.04
C GLU A 123 -3.00 -45.21 21.12
N ILE A 124 -3.95 -44.38 20.67
CA ILE A 124 -5.37 -44.74 20.60
C ILE A 124 -5.55 -45.91 19.64
N THR A 125 -4.97 -45.85 18.44
CA THR A 125 -5.00 -46.96 17.47
C THR A 125 -4.51 -48.26 18.10
N LYS A 126 -3.35 -48.25 18.77
CA LYS A 126 -2.82 -49.42 19.47
C LYS A 126 -3.74 -49.96 20.56
N LYS A 127 -4.35 -49.07 21.35
CA LYS A 127 -5.28 -49.49 22.41
C LYS A 127 -6.53 -50.12 21.82
N VAL A 128 -7.06 -49.57 20.73
CA VAL A 128 -8.23 -50.11 20.01
C VAL A 128 -7.91 -51.47 19.38
N GLU A 129 -6.71 -51.66 18.82
CA GLU A 129 -6.25 -52.95 18.29
C GLU A 129 -6.16 -54.05 19.36
N ASN A 130 -5.78 -53.67 20.58
CA ASN A 130 -5.63 -54.57 21.73
C ASN A 130 -6.94 -54.83 22.50
N LEU A 131 -8.05 -54.19 22.12
CA LEU A 131 -9.35 -54.53 22.70
C LEU A 131 -9.73 -55.97 22.34
N PRO A 132 -10.29 -56.74 23.29
CA PRO A 132 -10.61 -58.14 23.03
C PRO A 132 -11.58 -58.24 21.86
N LYS A 133 -11.11 -58.84 20.75
CA LYS A 133 -11.99 -59.33 19.69
C LYS A 133 -12.81 -60.44 20.33
N ILE A 134 -14.08 -60.17 20.60
CA ILE A 134 -15.00 -61.16 21.17
C ILE A 134 -14.91 -62.42 20.32
N SER A 135 -14.28 -63.45 20.88
CA SER A 135 -14.15 -64.75 20.26
C SER A 135 -15.41 -65.54 20.61
N ILE A 136 -16.31 -65.69 19.66
CA ILE A 136 -17.50 -66.55 19.83
C ILE A 136 -17.04 -68.00 19.82
N GLY A 137 -17.03 -68.62 21.01
CA GLY A 137 -16.93 -70.08 21.13
C GLY A 137 -18.15 -70.75 20.51
N LYS A 138 -17.94 -71.94 19.92
CA LYS A 138 -18.95 -72.74 19.19
C LYS A 138 -20.27 -72.94 19.97
N ARG A 139 -21.28 -72.10 19.71
CA ARG A 139 -22.72 -72.41 19.52
C ARG A 139 -23.56 -71.12 19.59
N GLY A 140 -24.15 -70.74 18.45
CA GLY A 140 -25.43 -70.01 18.38
C GLY A 140 -25.45 -68.52 18.77
N VAL A 141 -25.58 -67.66 17.74
CA VAL A 141 -26.18 -66.30 17.72
C VAL A 141 -25.37 -65.14 18.32
N ALA A 142 -24.70 -64.38 17.44
CA ALA A 142 -25.10 -63.02 17.00
C ALA A 142 -23.90 -62.39 16.26
N TYR A 143 -24.05 -62.13 14.95
CA TYR A 143 -23.12 -61.24 14.27
C TYR A 143 -23.36 -59.81 14.77
N SER A 144 -22.45 -59.23 15.56
CA SER A 144 -22.40 -57.77 15.69
C SER A 144 -21.67 -57.20 14.46
N LEU A 145 -22.26 -57.36 13.27
CA LEU A 145 -21.81 -56.68 12.03
C LEU A 145 -21.68 -55.16 12.25
N SER A 146 -22.44 -54.61 13.22
CA SER A 146 -22.32 -53.23 13.69
C SER A 146 -20.93 -52.89 14.23
N ASN A 147 -20.31 -53.76 15.05
CA ASN A 147 -19.08 -53.43 15.76
C ASN A 147 -17.86 -53.44 14.83
N GLU A 148 -17.75 -54.40 13.90
CA GLU A 148 -16.64 -54.42 12.93
C GLU A 148 -16.72 -53.26 11.94
N LYS A 149 -17.92 -52.93 11.46
CA LYS A 149 -18.13 -51.78 10.57
C LYS A 149 -17.79 -50.46 11.27
N GLN A 150 -18.23 -50.29 12.53
CA GLN A 150 -17.90 -49.12 13.35
C GLN A 150 -16.40 -49.01 13.64
N LEU A 151 -15.72 -50.12 13.94
CA LEU A 151 -14.27 -50.16 14.12
C LEU A 151 -13.54 -49.70 12.85
N LYS A 152 -13.96 -50.20 11.69
CA LYS A 152 -13.40 -49.78 10.39
C LYS A 152 -13.61 -48.28 10.13
N GLU A 153 -14.81 -47.77 10.39
CA GLU A 153 -15.10 -46.33 10.26
C GLU A 153 -14.22 -45.48 11.20
N ILE A 154 -13.96 -45.94 12.43
CA ILE A 154 -13.04 -45.27 13.37
C ILE A 154 -11.61 -45.25 12.83
N TYR A 155 -11.09 -46.37 12.31
CA TYR A 155 -9.75 -46.40 11.71
C TYR A 155 -9.65 -45.50 10.48
N ASP A 156 -10.66 -45.50 9.61
CA ASP A 156 -10.72 -44.61 8.44
C ASP A 156 -10.73 -43.13 8.85
N LEU A 157 -11.42 -42.77 9.94
CA LEU A 157 -11.41 -41.41 10.50
C LEU A 157 -10.04 -41.04 11.06
N ILE A 158 -9.38 -41.95 11.79
CA ILE A 158 -8.03 -41.72 12.34
C ILE A 158 -7.01 -41.52 11.20
N ASP A 159 -7.05 -42.35 10.16
CA ASP A 159 -6.17 -42.20 8.99
C ASP A 159 -6.41 -40.87 8.26
N LYS A 160 -7.68 -40.46 8.09
CA LYS A 160 -8.03 -39.15 7.53
C LYS A 160 -7.51 -37.99 8.38
N LEU A 161 -7.58 -38.11 9.71
CA LEU A 161 -7.06 -37.10 10.64
C LEU A 161 -5.52 -37.00 10.54
N ASP A 162 -4.82 -38.13 10.54
CA ASP A 162 -3.36 -38.14 10.41
C ASP A 162 -2.89 -37.55 9.06
N LYS A 163 -3.58 -37.88 7.96
CA LYS A 163 -3.35 -37.25 6.64
C LYS A 163 -3.56 -35.73 6.68
N THR A 164 -4.61 -35.27 7.36
CA THR A 164 -4.88 -33.84 7.55
C THR A 164 -3.76 -33.15 8.32
N LEU A 165 -3.30 -33.74 9.44
CA LEU A 165 -2.21 -33.20 10.26
C LEU A 165 -0.90 -33.11 9.46
N LYS A 166 -0.56 -34.14 8.68
CA LYS A 166 0.59 -34.12 7.77
C LYS A 166 0.51 -32.97 6.77
N LYS A 167 -0.64 -32.78 6.13
CA LYS A 167 -0.86 -31.67 5.18
C LYS A 167 -0.72 -30.30 5.85
N LEU A 168 -1.23 -30.15 7.07
CA LEU A 168 -1.08 -28.91 7.84
C LEU A 168 0.38 -28.60 8.14
N ASN A 169 1.19 -29.59 8.52
CA ASN A 169 2.62 -29.37 8.78
C ASN A 169 3.39 -28.92 7.52
N VAL A 170 3.11 -29.54 6.37
CA VAL A 170 3.68 -29.11 5.07
C VAL A 170 3.27 -27.67 4.73
N ASN A 171 2.01 -27.30 4.99
CA ASN A 171 1.54 -25.93 4.78
C ASN A 171 2.24 -24.92 5.70
N ILE A 172 2.48 -25.28 6.96
CA ILE A 172 3.23 -24.42 7.90
C ILE A 172 4.67 -24.22 7.41
N GLU A 173 5.34 -25.28 6.95
CA GLU A 173 6.69 -25.18 6.37
C GLU A 173 6.73 -24.27 5.15
N ASN A 174 5.79 -24.44 4.24
CA ASN A 174 5.68 -23.58 3.06
C ASN A 174 5.47 -22.10 3.44
N LEU A 175 4.61 -21.84 4.43
CA LEU A 175 4.38 -20.49 4.93
C LEU A 175 5.66 -19.89 5.54
N GLN A 176 6.37 -20.66 6.38
CA GLN A 176 7.65 -20.24 6.96
C GLN A 176 8.66 -19.88 5.85
N HIS A 177 8.78 -20.71 4.80
CA HIS A 177 9.65 -20.43 3.66
C HIS A 177 9.24 -19.18 2.88
N GLN A 178 7.95 -18.93 2.70
CA GLN A 178 7.46 -17.72 2.02
C GLN A 178 7.75 -16.45 2.82
N LEU A 179 7.61 -16.49 4.15
CA LEU A 179 7.86 -15.34 5.04
C LEU A 179 9.34 -14.91 5.08
N ILE A 180 10.27 -15.81 4.76
CA ILE A 180 11.71 -15.52 4.68
C ILE A 180 12.05 -14.77 3.37
N LYS A 181 11.27 -15.00 2.30
CA LYS A 181 11.53 -14.35 1.01
C LYS A 181 11.28 -12.85 1.10
N PRO A 182 12.09 -12.02 0.43
CA PRO A 182 11.87 -10.58 0.43
C PRO A 182 10.59 -10.23 -0.32
N VAL A 183 9.80 -9.33 0.25
CA VAL A 183 8.67 -8.71 -0.44
C VAL A 183 9.19 -7.50 -1.20
N LYS A 184 8.74 -7.30 -2.44
CA LYS A 184 9.13 -6.13 -3.23
C LYS A 184 8.26 -4.94 -2.83
N ARG A 185 8.88 -3.86 -2.37
CA ARG A 185 8.21 -2.58 -2.11
C ARG A 185 8.43 -1.64 -3.31
N ARG A 186 7.34 -1.11 -3.85
CA ARG A 186 7.37 -0.05 -4.87
C ARG A 186 7.90 1.24 -4.25
N LYS A 187 8.87 1.90 -4.89
CA LYS A 187 9.36 3.23 -4.51
C LYS A 187 9.53 4.10 -5.76
N CYS A 188 8.95 5.29 -5.73
CA CYS A 188 9.12 6.33 -6.75
C CYS A 188 8.92 7.69 -6.09
N ASP A 189 10.01 8.32 -5.70
CA ASP A 189 10.05 9.67 -5.13
C ASP A 189 10.52 10.68 -6.18
N PHE A 190 10.01 11.90 -6.08
CA PHE A 190 10.35 13.05 -6.93
C PHE A 190 10.90 14.24 -6.14
N ASP A 191 11.21 14.05 -4.86
CA ASP A 191 11.60 15.13 -3.94
C ASP A 191 12.80 15.93 -4.48
N VAL A 192 13.77 15.22 -5.07
CA VAL A 192 14.99 15.81 -5.63
C VAL A 192 14.69 16.54 -6.95
N GLU A 193 13.95 15.92 -7.85
CA GLU A 193 13.58 16.47 -9.15
C GLU A 193 12.74 17.74 -8.99
N ILE A 194 11.70 17.69 -8.15
CA ILE A 194 10.88 18.86 -7.78
C ILE A 194 11.76 19.96 -7.17
N SER A 195 12.63 19.61 -6.23
CA SER A 195 13.53 20.60 -5.62
C SER A 195 14.42 21.27 -6.68
N CYS A 196 15.07 20.48 -7.54
CA CYS A 196 15.93 20.98 -8.62
C CYS A 196 15.17 21.93 -9.56
N ASP A 197 13.97 21.56 -10.00
CA ASP A 197 13.17 22.40 -10.88
C ASP A 197 12.77 23.72 -10.24
N VAL A 198 12.38 23.69 -8.96
CA VAL A 198 12.08 24.89 -8.19
C VAL A 198 13.31 25.78 -8.07
N TYR A 199 14.48 25.21 -7.73
CA TYR A 199 15.74 25.96 -7.61
C TYR A 199 16.19 26.57 -8.94
N ASN A 200 16.05 25.85 -10.05
CA ASN A 200 16.36 26.35 -11.39
C ASN A 200 15.47 27.53 -11.81
N ASN A 201 14.25 27.58 -11.27
CA ASN A 201 13.27 28.62 -11.57
C ASN A 201 13.23 29.77 -10.55
N LEU A 202 13.97 29.69 -9.44
CA LEU A 202 13.91 30.66 -8.33
C LEU A 202 14.08 32.12 -8.75
N ASN A 203 14.90 32.39 -9.77
CA ASN A 203 15.15 33.75 -10.24
C ASN A 203 13.97 34.33 -11.02
N ARG A 204 13.27 33.48 -11.79
CA ARG A 204 12.12 33.85 -12.61
C ARG A 204 10.84 33.89 -11.79
N MET A 205 10.56 32.84 -11.03
CA MET A 205 9.29 32.69 -10.36
C MET A 205 9.10 33.70 -9.23
N LYS A 206 7.92 34.29 -9.14
CA LYS A 206 7.45 35.12 -8.03
C LYS A 206 6.60 34.32 -7.05
N ALA A 207 5.99 33.24 -7.51
CA ALA A 207 5.23 32.31 -6.69
C ALA A 207 5.53 30.85 -7.04
N PHE A 208 5.40 29.99 -6.05
CA PHE A 208 5.51 28.54 -6.16
C PHE A 208 4.26 27.91 -5.57
N MET A 209 3.65 27.00 -6.33
CA MET A 209 2.48 26.24 -5.91
C MET A 209 2.81 24.74 -5.95
N LEU A 210 2.72 24.08 -4.80
CA LEU A 210 2.96 22.65 -4.65
C LEU A 210 1.64 21.92 -4.40
N PHE A 211 1.32 20.96 -5.27
CA PHE A 211 0.30 19.96 -5.00
C PHE A 211 0.99 18.73 -4.40
N SER A 212 1.19 18.81 -3.09
CA SER A 212 1.64 17.72 -2.23
C SER A 212 1.43 18.17 -0.78
N GLY A 213 1.02 17.25 0.08
CA GLY A 213 0.95 17.49 1.51
C GLY A 213 2.18 17.00 2.27
N ASP A 214 3.15 16.38 1.58
CA ASP A 214 4.32 15.76 2.21
C ASP A 214 5.17 16.79 2.96
N GLY A 215 5.50 16.47 4.21
CA GLY A 215 6.28 17.30 5.11
C GLY A 215 7.73 17.47 4.70
N ASP A 216 8.27 16.55 3.89
CA ASP A 216 9.66 16.61 3.43
C ASP A 216 9.93 17.86 2.56
N TYR A 217 8.90 18.37 1.86
CA TYR A 217 8.99 19.62 1.10
C TYR A 217 8.97 20.89 1.98
N ALA A 218 8.73 20.81 3.29
CA ALA A 218 8.70 21.98 4.16
C ALA A 218 10.06 22.71 4.19
N ALA A 219 11.18 22.01 3.96
CA ALA A 219 12.49 22.66 3.78
C ALA A 219 12.53 23.51 2.49
N LEU A 220 12.12 22.94 1.36
CA LEU A 220 12.03 23.63 0.08
C LEU A 220 11.12 24.86 0.16
N VAL A 221 9.92 24.70 0.74
CA VAL A 221 8.93 25.78 0.92
C VAL A 221 9.49 26.91 1.78
N ARG A 222 10.22 26.59 2.87
CA ARG A 222 10.88 27.63 3.68
C ARG A 222 11.90 28.42 2.88
N ASP A 223 12.68 27.76 2.03
CA ASP A 223 13.70 28.44 1.23
C ASP A 223 13.09 29.32 0.14
N VAL A 224 12.00 28.87 -0.50
CA VAL A 224 11.19 29.70 -1.41
C VAL A 224 10.71 30.98 -0.72
N ILE A 225 10.16 30.87 0.49
CA ILE A 225 9.70 32.03 1.28
C ILE A 225 10.86 32.94 1.67
N LYS A 226 12.00 32.39 2.13
CA LYS A 226 13.21 33.18 2.46
C LYS A 226 13.74 33.96 1.26
N LYS A 227 13.56 33.44 0.05
CA LYS A 227 13.91 34.12 -1.21
C LYS A 227 12.87 35.16 -1.65
N GLY A 228 11.88 35.47 -0.80
CA GLY A 228 10.87 36.48 -1.04
C GLY A 228 9.82 36.06 -2.08
N ARG A 229 9.67 34.76 -2.32
CA ARG A 229 8.67 34.22 -3.24
C ARG A 229 7.42 33.78 -2.46
N GLN A 230 6.25 33.92 -3.07
CA GLN A 230 5.01 33.40 -2.50
C GLN A 230 5.06 31.87 -2.53
N ALA A 231 4.69 31.21 -1.43
CA ALA A 231 4.56 29.76 -1.39
C ALA A 231 3.11 29.35 -1.10
N ILE A 232 2.58 28.48 -1.94
CA ILE A 232 1.26 27.88 -1.81
C ILE A 232 1.43 26.37 -1.75
N VAL A 233 0.84 25.74 -0.75
CA VAL A 233 0.82 24.28 -0.61
C VAL A 233 -0.62 23.81 -0.60
N VAL A 234 -0.96 22.94 -1.55
CA VAL A 234 -2.26 22.31 -1.70
C VAL A 234 -2.17 20.86 -1.22
N PHE A 235 -3.08 20.45 -0.34
CA PHE A 235 -3.04 19.13 0.31
C PHE A 235 -4.42 18.48 0.46
N GLY A 236 -4.45 17.15 0.43
CA GLY A 236 -5.62 16.33 0.78
C GLY A 236 -5.92 16.32 2.29
N PRO A 237 -7.15 16.00 2.72
CA PRO A 237 -7.50 15.80 4.12
C PRO A 237 -6.52 14.86 4.81
N ASN A 238 -6.09 15.17 6.03
CA ASN A 238 -5.11 14.37 6.80
C ASN A 238 -3.71 14.18 6.18
N HIS A 239 -3.47 14.65 4.96
CA HIS A 239 -2.18 14.50 4.27
C HIS A 239 -1.24 15.69 4.47
N LYS A 240 -1.56 16.67 5.33
CA LYS A 240 -0.69 17.81 5.63
C LYS A 240 0.40 17.41 6.63
N GLY A 241 1.67 17.47 6.22
CA GLY A 241 2.83 17.31 7.09
C GLY A 241 2.83 18.27 8.28
N LYS A 242 3.31 17.82 9.44
CA LYS A 242 3.38 18.63 10.68
C LYS A 242 4.47 19.69 10.59
N GLU A 243 5.46 19.47 9.74
CA GLU A 243 6.59 20.34 9.46
C GLU A 243 6.14 21.72 8.98
N TYR A 244 5.01 21.79 8.27
CA TYR A 244 4.41 23.05 7.83
C TYR A 244 3.91 23.92 8.98
N ASP A 245 3.56 23.33 10.14
CA ASP A 245 3.08 24.09 11.31
C ASP A 245 4.19 24.98 11.92
N SER A 246 5.46 24.66 11.62
CA SER A 246 6.59 25.51 12.01
C SER A 246 6.71 26.80 11.18
N ILE A 247 5.97 26.91 10.07
CA ILE A 247 6.06 28.04 9.13
C ILE A 247 4.92 29.02 9.41
N THR A 248 5.19 30.05 10.21
CA THR A 248 4.15 30.97 10.69
C THR A 248 3.85 32.15 9.76
N LYS A 249 4.69 32.40 8.74
CA LYS A 249 4.56 33.55 7.82
C LYS A 249 4.95 33.17 6.40
N GLY A 250 4.28 33.76 5.42
CA GLY A 250 4.64 33.65 3.99
C GLY A 250 4.17 32.37 3.29
N LEU A 251 3.55 31.44 4.02
CA LEU A 251 2.98 30.20 3.47
C LEU A 251 1.45 30.30 3.41
N PHE A 252 0.88 29.97 2.26
CA PHE A 252 -0.56 29.77 2.10
C PHE A 252 -0.87 28.27 2.01
N LEU A 253 -1.58 27.77 3.03
CA LEU A 253 -2.02 26.38 3.12
C LEU A 253 -3.45 26.25 2.59
N CYS A 254 -3.65 25.40 1.59
CA CYS A 254 -4.95 25.17 0.96
C CYS A 254 -5.34 23.68 1.00
N SER A 255 -6.48 23.37 1.62
CA SER A 255 -7.08 22.04 1.45
C SER A 255 -7.67 21.93 0.06
N VAL A 256 -7.38 20.82 -0.63
CA VAL A 256 -7.85 20.56 -2.00
C VAL A 256 -9.38 20.48 -2.11
N ASN A 257 -10.09 20.21 -1.01
CA ASN A 257 -11.56 20.27 -0.96
C ASN A 257 -12.12 21.65 -1.33
N LYS A 258 -11.35 22.74 -1.12
CA LYS A 258 -11.75 24.08 -1.56
C LYS A 258 -11.74 24.24 -3.08
N LEU A 259 -11.08 23.33 -3.79
CA LEU A 259 -10.95 23.31 -5.24
C LEU A 259 -11.88 22.28 -5.90
N LYS A 260 -12.63 21.50 -5.10
CA LYS A 260 -13.42 20.34 -5.54
C LYS A 260 -14.30 20.64 -6.77
N GLU A 261 -15.06 21.73 -6.70
CA GLU A 261 -15.99 22.11 -7.79
C GLU A 261 -15.30 22.31 -9.14
N PHE A 262 -14.02 22.70 -9.13
CA PHE A 262 -13.24 22.97 -10.33
C PHE A 262 -12.58 21.71 -10.88
N ILE A 263 -12.06 20.83 -10.01
CA ILE A 263 -11.12 19.76 -10.39
C ILE A 263 -11.61 18.33 -10.13
N GLU A 264 -12.81 18.14 -9.59
CA GLU A 264 -13.39 16.80 -9.36
C GLU A 264 -13.70 16.08 -10.68
N GLN A 265 -13.36 14.80 -10.76
CA GLN A 265 -13.76 13.91 -11.84
C GLN A 265 -15.28 13.73 -11.84
N LYS A 266 -15.92 14.04 -12.98
CA LYS A 266 -17.36 13.92 -13.17
C LYS A 266 -17.72 12.65 -13.93
#